data_AF-A0A291RUV6-F1
#
_entry.id   AF-A0A291RUV6-F1
#
_cell.length_a   1.000
_cell.length_b   1.000
_cell.length_c   1.000
_cell.angle_alpha   90.00
_cell.angle_beta   90.00
_cell.angle_gamma   90.00
#
_symmetry.space_group_name_H-M   'P 1'
#
loop_
_entity.id
_entity.type
_entity.pdbx_description
1 polymer ?
#
loop_
_entity_poly.entity_id
_entity_poly.type
_entity_poly.pdbx_seq_one_letter_code
_entity_poly.pdbx_strand_id
1 'polypeptide(L)' 'MCGREIDMSLDYRHPMSATIDHLQARSKGGDVFGDALPAHRSCNSRRGNRPLTPKRYASRDW' A
#
# COMPACT_ATOMS: atom_id res chain seq x y z
N MET A 1 -3.22 -0.27 3.74
CA MET A 1 -1.83 -0.69 4.06
C MET A 1 -1.83 -1.58 5.30
N CYS A 2 -0.86 -2.49 5.47
CA CYS A 2 -0.88 -3.45 6.59
C CYS A 2 -0.52 -2.83 7.96
N GLY A 3 0.07 -1.62 7.99
CA GLY A 3 0.43 -0.91 9.21
C GLY A 3 1.72 -1.40 9.89
N ARG A 4 2.50 -2.26 9.23
CA ARG A 4 3.80 -2.71 9.73
C ARG A 4 4.92 -1.88 9.10
N GLU A 5 6.06 -1.84 9.77
CA GLU A 5 7.27 -1.21 9.28
C GLU A 5 7.74 -1.83 7.95
N ILE A 6 8.43 -1.02 7.16
CA ILE A 6 9.02 -1.42 5.88
C ILE A 6 10.52 -1.45 6.06
N ASP A 7 11.11 -2.64 5.94
CA ASP A 7 12.55 -2.82 5.95
C ASP A 7 13.12 -2.50 4.56
N MET A 8 13.89 -1.41 4.49
CA MET A 8 14.51 -0.91 3.27
C MET A 8 15.77 -1.70 2.85
N SER A 9 16.25 -2.63 3.69
CA SER A 9 17.39 -3.49 3.39
C SER A 9 17.02 -4.73 2.57
N LEU A 10 15.73 -5.04 2.45
CA LEU A 10 15.24 -6.21 1.75
C LEU A 10 15.41 -6.10 0.23
N ASP A 11 15.76 -7.22 -0.41
CA ASP A 11 15.78 -7.32 -1.87
C ASP A 11 14.42 -6.96 -2.46
N TYR A 12 14.40 -6.26 -3.59
CA TYR A 12 13.18 -5.77 -4.20
C TYR A 12 12.16 -6.88 -4.55
N ARG A 13 12.60 -8.12 -4.75
CA ARG A 13 11.73 -9.28 -5.02
C ARG A 13 11.07 -9.83 -3.76
N HIS A 14 11.59 -9.51 -2.58
CA HIS A 14 11.06 -9.99 -1.32
C HIS A 14 9.60 -9.55 -1.12
N PRO A 15 8.69 -10.41 -0.61
CA PRO A 15 7.29 -10.04 -0.42
C PRO A 15 7.06 -8.85 0.53
N MET A 16 8.00 -8.58 1.43
CA MET A 16 7.99 -7.43 2.35
C MET A 16 8.88 -6.27 1.90
N SER A 17 9.38 -6.29 0.65
CA SER A 17 10.16 -5.18 0.12
C SER A 17 9.30 -3.92 -0.05
N ALA A 18 9.95 -2.76 0.01
CA ALA A 18 9.32 -1.47 -0.21
C ALA A 18 8.84 -1.30 -1.65
N THR A 19 7.61 -0.83 -1.82
CA THR A 19 6.98 -0.47 -3.10
C THR A 19 6.08 0.76 -2.92
N ILE A 20 5.65 1.35 -4.02
CA ILE A 20 4.71 2.49 -4.01
C ILE A 20 3.35 2.02 -4.52
N ASP A 21 2.30 2.37 -3.79
CA ASP A 21 0.91 1.99 -4.04
C ASP A 21 0.05 3.25 -4.27
N HIS A 22 -0.31 3.53 -5.53
CA HIS A 22 -1.12 4.71 -5.88
C HIS A 22 -2.49 4.67 -5.22
N LEU A 23 -2.97 5.74 -4.57
CA LEU A 23 -4.31 5.74 -3.97
C LEU A 23 -5.40 5.48 -5.02
N GLN A 24 -5.28 6.13 -6.17
CA GLN A 24 -6.09 5.85 -7.35
C GLN A 24 -5.28 5.01 -8.34
N ALA A 25 -5.78 3.81 -8.64
CA ALA A 25 -5.11 2.95 -9.61
C ALA A 25 -5.02 3.63 -10.98
N ARG A 26 -3.85 3.57 -11.62
CA ARG A 26 -3.60 4.13 -12.96
C ARG A 26 -4.62 3.66 -14.00
N SER A 27 -5.02 2.38 -13.93
CA SER A 27 -6.03 1.81 -14.82
C SER A 27 -7.43 2.40 -14.65
N LYS A 28 -7.67 3.19 -13.60
CA LYS A 28 -8.94 3.85 -13.28
C LYS A 28 -8.83 5.38 -13.34
N GLY A 29 -7.88 5.89 -14.13
CA GLY A 29 -7.66 7.32 -14.32
C GLY A 29 -6.75 7.98 -13.28
N GLY A 30 -6.02 7.19 -12.47
CA GLY A 30 -5.01 7.72 -11.56
C GLY A 30 -3.75 8.22 -12.30
N ASP A 31 -3.19 9.32 -11.83
CA ASP A 31 -1.95 9.90 -12.35
C ASP A 31 -0.71 9.09 -11.93
N VAL A 32 0.31 9.04 -12.79
CA VAL A 32 1.63 8.47 -12.52
C VAL A 32 2.33 9.19 -11.38
N PHE A 33 2.13 10.51 -11.26
CA PHE A 33 2.69 11.33 -10.18
C PHE A 33 1.65 11.72 -9.13
N GLY A 34 0.46 11.12 -9.18
CA GLY A 34 -0.60 11.35 -8.21
C GLY A 34 -0.31 10.72 -6.86
N ASP A 35 -1.22 10.94 -5.92
CA ASP A 35 -1.07 10.50 -4.54
C ASP A 35 -0.80 8.98 -4.44
N ALA A 36 0.22 8.63 -3.67
CA ALA A 36 0.62 7.25 -3.42
C ALA A 36 1.12 7.05 -1.98
N LEU A 37 1.04 5.81 -1.50
CA LEU A 37 1.50 5.42 -0.17
C LEU A 37 2.61 4.35 -0.25
N PRO A 38 3.51 4.30 0.74
CA PRO A 38 4.58 3.30 0.79
C PRO A 38 4.07 1.93 1.25
N ALA A 39 4.09 0.90 0.39
CA ALA A 39 3.53 -0.42 0.64
C ALA A 39 4.58 -1.54 0.60
N HIS A 40 4.32 -2.65 1.28
CA HIS A 40 5.01 -3.90 0.94
C HIS A 40 4.58 -4.40 -0.45
N ARG A 41 5.51 -5.01 -1.20
CA ARG A 41 5.23 -5.66 -2.49
C ARG A 41 4.02 -6.60 -2.46
N SER A 42 3.95 -7.46 -1.44
CA SER A 42 2.83 -8.39 -1.26
C SER A 42 1.50 -7.69 -0.96
N CYS A 43 1.52 -6.59 -0.20
CA CYS A 43 0.33 -5.82 0.10
C CYS A 43 -0.20 -5.08 -1.13
N ASN A 44 0.69 -4.43 -1.87
CA ASN A 44 0.40 -3.75 -3.13
C ASN A 44 -0.22 -4.73 -4.15
N SER A 45 0.44 -5.88 -4.35
CA SER A 45 -0.06 -6.95 -5.24
C SER A 45 -1.44 -7.48 -4.82
N ARG A 46 -1.67 -7.72 -3.52
CA ARG A 46 -2.98 -8.16 -2.99
C ARG A 46 -4.08 -7.11 -3.18
N ARG A 47 -3.74 -5.81 -3.15
CA ARG A 47 -4.70 -4.73 -3.37
C ARG A 47 -5.10 -4.64 -4.85
N GLY A 48 -4.10 -4.65 -5.74
CA GLY A 48 -4.33 -4.46 -7.17
C GLY A 48 -5.01 -3.11 -7.46
N ASN A 49 -6.09 -3.15 -8.24
CA ASN A 49 -6.86 -1.97 -8.67
C ASN A 49 -8.05 -1.62 -7.74
N ARG A 50 -8.11 -2.22 -6.54
CA ARG A 50 -9.18 -1.97 -5.57
C ARG A 50 -8.89 -0.69 -4.79
N PRO A 51 -9.91 0.12 -4.47
CA PRO A 51 -9.71 1.32 -3.67
C PRO A 51 -9.20 0.96 -2.27
N LEU A 52 -8.39 1.85 -1.69
CA LEU A 52 -8.00 1.73 -0.29
C LEU A 52 -9.24 1.88 0.59
N THR A 53 -9.77 0.75 1.05
CA THR A 53 -10.75 0.78 2.13
C THR A 53 -9.97 0.96 3.43
N PRO A 54 -10.16 2.07 4.17
CA PRO A 54 -9.49 2.23 5.46
C PRO A 54 -9.92 1.06 6.36
N LYS A 55 -8.95 0.31 6.88
CA LYS A 55 -9.24 -0.60 7.99
C LYS A 55 -9.63 0.29 9.17
N ARG A 56 -10.92 0.34 9.48
CA ARG A 56 -11.40 0.95 10.71
C ARG A 56 -10.88 0.09 11.87
N TYR A 57 -9.77 0.50 12.47
CA TYR A 57 -9.47 0.05 13.82
C TYR A 57 -10.47 0.79 14.71
N ALA A 58 -11.40 0.05 15.33
CA ALA A 58 -12.24 0.65 16.37
C ALA A 58 -11.29 1.14 17.46
N SER A 59 -11.11 2.45 17.57
CA SER A 59 -10.47 3.05 18.72
C SER A 59 -11.32 2.66 19.92
N ARG A 60 -10.77 1.87 20.84
CA ARG A 60 -11.40 1.66 22.14
C ARG A 60 -11.24 2.97 22.89
N ASP A 61 -12.36 3.62 23.19
CA ASP A 61 -12.42 4.71 24.17
C ASP A 61 -12.15 4.10 25.55
N TRP A 62 -11.15 4.63 26.23
CA TRP A 62 -10.78 4.31 27.62
C TRP A 62 -11.51 5.27 28.56
#